data_AF-A0A660T7K8-F1
#
_entry.id   AF-A0A660T7K8-F1
#
_cell.length_a   1.000
_cell.length_b   1.000
_cell.length_c   1.000
_cell.angle_alpha   90.00
_cell.angle_beta   90.00
_cell.angle_gamma   90.00
#
_symmetry.space_group_name_H-M   'P 1'
#
loop_
_entity.id
_entity.type
_entity.pdbx_description
1 polymer ?
#
loop_
_entity_poly.entity_id
_entity_poly.type
_entity_poly.pdbx_seq_one_letter_code
_entity_poly.pdbx_strand_id
1 'polypeptide(L)' 'NSFLPYELPVMKKRIGAMFPGFVEKYRNNPERDDAFTRAERVLRLFKEIPQWNNEDAIPQDSLLREFIGGSIYKY' A
#
# COMPACT_ATOMS: atom_id res chain seq x y z
N ASN A 1 2.63 -18.33 -3.46
CA ASN A 1 1.24 -17.93 -3.17
C ASN A 1 1.08 -17.75 -1.66
N SER A 2 1.51 -16.60 -1.15
CA SER A 2 1.33 -16.21 0.25
C SER A 2 0.66 -14.84 0.22
N PHE A 3 -0.65 -14.82 0.06
CA PHE A 3 -1.44 -13.59 0.13
C PHE A 3 -2.01 -13.50 1.54
N LEU A 4 -1.88 -12.34 2.18
CA LEU A 4 -2.47 -12.09 3.49
C LEU A 4 -3.65 -11.12 3.34
N PRO A 5 -4.83 -11.41 3.94
CA PRO A 5 -6.03 -10.60 3.75
C PRO A 5 -5.88 -9.10 4.06
N TYR A 6 -4.92 -8.75 4.92
CA TYR A 6 -4.64 -7.39 5.37
C TYR A 6 -3.53 -6.66 4.60
N GLU A 7 -2.92 -7.27 3.57
CA GLU A 7 -1.84 -6.65 2.78
C GLU A 7 -2.30 -5.36 2.08
N LEU A 8 -3.40 -5.41 1.33
CA LEU A 8 -3.89 -4.26 0.57
C LEU A 8 -4.34 -3.09 1.47
N PRO A 9 -5.10 -3.30 2.57
CA PRO A 9 -5.39 -2.24 3.53
C PRO A 9 -4.14 -1.62 4.17
N VAL A 10 -3.14 -2.44 4.52
CA VAL A 10 -1.86 -1.97 5.06
C VAL A 10 -1.10 -1.13 4.05
N MET A 11 -0.99 -1.60 2.80
CA MET A 11 -0.37 -0.84 1.72
C MET A 11 -1.10 0.49 1.52
N LYS A 12 -2.44 0.49 1.43
CA LYS A 12 -3.22 1.73 1.32
C LYS A 12 -2.90 2.70 2.47
N LYS A 13 -2.90 2.22 3.72
CA LYS A 13 -2.60 3.04 4.90
C LYS A 13 -1.20 3.66 4.86
N ARG A 14 -0.20 2.88 4.44
CA ARG A 14 1.23 3.28 4.51
C ARG A 14 1.66 4.14 3.32
N ILE A 15 1.20 3.82 2.11
CA ILE A 15 1.69 4.45 0.87
C ILE A 15 0.60 5.12 0.03
N GLY A 16 -0.68 4.86 0.31
CA GLY A 16 -1.79 5.34 -0.52
C GLY A 16 -1.85 6.87 -0.67
N ALA A 17 -1.51 7.61 0.39
CA ALA A 17 -1.49 9.07 0.37
C ALA A 17 -0.45 9.69 -0.59
N MET A 18 0.57 8.93 -1.00
CA MET A 18 1.59 9.40 -1.94
C MET A 18 1.14 9.34 -3.40
N PHE A 19 0.21 8.44 -3.73
CA PHE A 19 -0.19 8.19 -5.12
C PHE A 19 -0.82 9.39 -5.85
N PRO A 20 -1.66 10.24 -5.22
CA PRO A 20 -2.11 11.48 -5.85
C PRO A 20 -0.94 12.36 -6.32
N GLY A 21 0.11 12.47 -5.50
CA GLY A 21 1.33 13.22 -5.86
C GLY A 21 2.11 12.58 -7.01
N PHE A 22 2.13 11.25 -7.09
CA PHE A 22 2.76 10.54 -8.21
C PHE A 22 2.00 10.75 -9.53
N VAL A 23 0.66 10.70 -9.50
CA VAL A 23 -0.17 10.96 -10.69
C VAL A 23 0.09 12.37 -11.22
N GLU A 24 0.09 13.38 -10.35
CA GLU A 24 0.39 14.76 -10.78
C GLU A 24 1.83 14.91 -11.28
N LYS A 25 2.81 14.30 -10.61
CA LYS A 25 4.22 14.39 -10.99
C LYS A 25 4.52 13.81 -12.37
N TYR A 26 3.85 12.73 -12.76
CA TYR A 26 4.10 12.05 -14.03
C TYR A 26 3.19 12.52 -15.16
N ARG A 27 2.17 13.33 -14.84
CA ARG A 27 1.25 13.90 -15.83
C ARG A 27 2.03 14.63 -16.92
N ASN A 28 1.70 14.36 -18.18
CA ASN A 28 2.31 14.99 -19.36
C ASN A 28 3.83 14.80 -19.50
N ASN A 29 4.41 13.79 -18.86
CA ASN A 29 5.81 13.42 -19.06
C ASN A 29 5.89 12.14 -19.93
N PRO A 30 6.21 12.24 -21.24
CA PRO A 30 6.27 11.09 -22.14
C PRO A 30 7.25 10.01 -21.71
N GLU A 31 8.36 10.37 -21.06
CA GLU A 31 9.35 9.40 -20.53
C GLU A 31 8.84 8.64 -19.29
N ARG A 32 7.70 9.07 -18.73
CA ARG A 32 7.09 8.53 -17.51
C ARG A 32 5.67 8.01 -17.73
N ASP A 33 5.25 7.79 -18.97
CA ASP A 33 3.89 7.36 -19.30
C ASP A 33 3.49 6.02 -18.62
N ASP A 34 4.40 5.05 -18.56
CA ASP A 34 4.17 3.79 -17.82
C ASP A 34 4.02 4.03 -16.31
N ALA A 35 4.84 4.93 -15.74
CA ALA A 35 4.76 5.28 -14.33
C ALA A 35 3.45 6.02 -14.00
N PHE A 36 3.01 6.92 -14.88
CA PHE A 36 1.71 7.59 -14.78
C PHE A 36 0.56 6.58 -14.80
N THR A 37 0.53 5.70 -15.81
CA THR A 37 -0.51 4.67 -15.96
C THR A 37 -0.57 3.74 -14.74
N ARG A 38 0.59 3.34 -14.18
CA ARG A 38 0.65 2.52 -12.97
C ARG A 38 0.16 3.28 -11.73
N ALA A 39 0.57 4.54 -11.57
CA ALA A 39 0.14 5.36 -10.45
C ALA A 39 -1.38 5.55 -10.46
N GLU A 40 -1.99 5.82 -11.62
CA GLU A 40 -3.45 5.93 -11.75
C GLU A 40 -4.17 4.63 -11.42
N ARG A 41 -3.67 3.49 -11.91
CA ARG A 41 -4.26 2.17 -11.64
C ARG A 41 -4.25 1.82 -10.15
N VAL A 42 -3.12 2.04 -9.48
CA VAL A 42 -3.00 1.77 -8.04
C VAL A 42 -3.82 2.76 -7.23
N LEU A 43 -3.82 4.04 -7.60
CA LEU A 43 -4.68 5.04 -6.95
C LEU A 43 -6.16 4.66 -7.04
N ARG A 44 -6.62 4.18 -8.22
CA ARG A 44 -7.98 3.70 -8.41
C ARG A 44 -8.26 2.48 -7.53
N LEU A 45 -7.37 1.49 -7.48
CA LEU A 45 -7.52 0.34 -6.58
C LEU A 45 -7.62 0.76 -5.11
N PHE A 46 -6.75 1.67 -4.66
CA PHE A 46 -6.78 2.16 -3.28
C PHE A 46 -8.05 2.94 -2.96
N LYS A 47 -8.70 3.60 -3.92
CA LYS A 47 -10.00 4.25 -3.67
C LYS A 47 -11.10 3.25 -3.32
N GLU A 48 -11.04 2.02 -3.85
CA GLU A 48 -12.03 0.96 -3.58
C GLU A 48 -11.83 0.24 -2.23
N ILE A 49 -10.64 0.31 -1.65
CA ILE A 49 -10.33 -0.38 -0.40
C ILE A 49 -10.71 0.52 0.80
N PRO A 50 -11.44 0.05 1.82
CA PRO A 50 -11.73 0.85 3.01
C PRO A 50 -10.46 1.37 3.70
N GLN A 51 -10.48 2.61 4.19
CA GLN A 51 -9.36 3.15 4.95
C GLN A 51 -9.27 2.44 6.31
N TRP A 52 -8.07 1.98 6.68
CA TRP A 52 -7.79 1.46 8.02
C TRP A 52 -7.13 2.54 8.89
N ASN A 53 -7.60 2.65 10.14
CA ASN A 53 -7.05 3.58 11.12
C ASN A 53 -6.00 2.91 12.03
N ASN A 54 -6.16 1.62 12.32
CA ASN A 54 -5.25 0.80 13.13
C ASN A 54 -4.86 -0.49 12.39
N GLU A 55 -4.05 -1.33 13.04
CA GLU A 55 -3.53 -2.61 12.49
C GLU A 55 -3.86 -3.77 13.45
N ASP A 56 -4.91 -3.62 14.26
CA ASP A 56 -5.25 -4.53 15.37
C ASP A 56 -5.76 -5.88 14.87
N ALA A 57 -6.31 -5.91 13.65
CA ALA A 57 -6.73 -7.13 12.96
C ALA A 57 -5.55 -8.00 12.48
N ILE A 58 -4.31 -7.53 12.60
CA ILE A 58 -3.11 -8.27 12.18
C ILE A 58 -2.50 -8.94 13.42
N PRO A 59 -2.48 -10.27 13.49
CA PRO A 59 -1.87 -11.00 14.60
C PRO A 59 -0.42 -10.57 14.83
N GLN A 60 0.04 -10.60 16.09
CA GLN A 60 1.41 -10.21 16.42
C GLN A 60 2.46 -11.25 15.97
N ASP A 61 2.03 -12.49 15.72
CA ASP A 61 2.83 -13.58 15.14
C ASP A 61 2.71 -13.66 13.61
N SER A 62 1.99 -12.74 12.99
CA SER A 62 1.87 -12.65 11.53
C SER A 62 3.22 -12.37 10.87
N LEU A 63 3.53 -13.11 9.80
CA LEU A 63 4.72 -12.87 8.97
C LEU A 63 4.83 -11.42 8.48
N LEU A 64 3.69 -10.74 8.24
CA LEU A 64 3.71 -9.34 7.79
C LEU A 64 4.36 -8.40 8.82
N ARG A 65 4.35 -8.77 10.12
CA ARG A 65 4.96 -7.99 11.21
C ARG A 65 6.48 -7.89 11.10
N GLU A 66 7.13 -8.75 10.32
CA GLU A 66 8.55 -8.60 9.98
C GLU A 66 8.83 -7.36 9.14
N PHE A 67 7.85 -6.90 8.34
CA PHE A 67 7.99 -5.75 7.45
C PHE A 67 7.39 -4.47 8.03
N ILE A 68 6.28 -4.59 8.77
CA ILE A 68 5.54 -3.43 9.29
C ILE A 68 5.80 -3.14 10.78
N GLY A 69 6.58 -4.00 11.44
CA GLY A 69 6.85 -3.96 12.88
C GLY A 69 5.72 -4.54 13.72
N GLY A 70 5.99 -4.72 15.02
CA GLY A 70 5.04 -5.26 16.00
C GLY A 70 5.02 -6.79 16.12
N SER A 71 6.09 -7.45 15.67
CA SER A 71 6.27 -8.90 15.83
C SER A 71 6.52 -9.24 17.30
N ILE A 72 5.98 -10.38 17.77
CA ILE A 72 6.35 -10.95 19.07
C ILE A 72 7.76 -11.54 19.07
N TYR A 73 8.27 -11.91 17.89
CA TYR A 73 9.58 -12.53 17.76
C TYR A 73 10.66 -11.46 17.87
N LYS A 74 11.63 -11.70 18.76
CA LYS A 74 12.82 -10.86 18.93
C LYS A 74 14.00 -11.59 18.31
N TYR A 75 14.68 -10.93 17.39
CA TYR A 75 15.93 -11.36 16.76
C TYR A 75 17.06 -10.42 17.17
#